data_AF-A0A6J7SAF5-F1
#
_entry.id   AF-A0A6J7SAF5-F1
#
_cell.length_a   1.000
_cell.length_b   1.000
_cell.length_c   1.000
_cell.angle_alpha   90.00
_cell.angle_beta   90.00
_cell.angle_gamma   90.00
#
_symmetry.space_group_name_H-M   'P 1'
#
loop_
_entity.id
_entity.type
_entity.pdbx_description
1 polymer ?
#
loop_
_entity_poly.entity_id
_entity_poly.type
_entity_poly.pdbx_seq_one_letter_code
_entity_poly.pdbx_strand_id
1 'polypeptide(L)'
;MRALAQEADVLFCATKWAGMSEDDVGNAVVSLQDLSNFPTVADRLQQGIVNMIALGRLMNTTDGILSDPAFGDINVAGDLVYYGNSQGGIMGSALTAVSPDISRAVLGVPATNYGLLLLRSVDFDQYESIMEPAYPARSDRTIAISLMQMLWDRGEGGGYINHITRDPLPGTQPNKAVLMHVAWGDHQVSELAAFNEARSLGAKIYRPVVADGRSREVAPGWGLDSVADGDTGSVIVIWDSGADMIPIEGTPPGGEHDPHEDPRDDQVARSQMAAFLFNGIFTDVCGGEPCTAKQSG
;
A
#
# COMPACT_ATOMS: atom_id res chain seq x y z
N MET A 1 -1.04 -2.72 13.72
CA MET A 1 -1.51 -1.41 14.26
C MET A 1 -1.29 -1.23 15.76
N ARG A 2 -1.96 -1.99 16.66
CA ARG A 2 -1.83 -1.77 18.12
C ARG A 2 -0.40 -1.94 18.65
N ALA A 3 0.31 -2.97 18.17
CA ALA A 3 1.70 -3.19 18.54
C ALA A 3 2.59 -2.01 18.12
N LEU A 4 2.50 -1.57 16.85
CA LEU A 4 3.22 -0.38 16.37
C LEU A 4 2.90 0.87 17.19
N ALA A 5 1.61 1.09 17.52
CA ALA A 5 1.17 2.22 18.33
C ALA A 5 1.84 2.24 19.71
N GLN A 6 1.92 1.07 20.36
CA GLN A 6 2.53 0.91 21.68
C GLN A 6 4.06 0.98 21.63
N GLU A 7 4.67 0.38 20.62
CA GLU A 7 6.13 0.30 20.46
C GLU A 7 6.74 1.65 20.06
N ALA A 8 6.03 2.44 19.24
CA ALA A 8 6.50 3.74 18.75
C ALA A 8 5.86 4.94 19.47
N ASP A 9 4.98 4.70 20.46
CA ASP A 9 4.24 5.75 21.20
C ASP A 9 3.48 6.72 20.28
N VAL A 10 2.67 6.16 19.37
CA VAL A 10 1.97 6.93 18.32
C VAL A 10 0.46 6.77 18.38
N LEU A 11 -0.25 7.86 18.09
CA LEU A 11 -1.70 7.86 17.92
C LEU A 11 -2.06 7.60 16.46
N PHE A 12 -2.87 6.57 16.21
CA PHE A 12 -3.49 6.34 14.91
C PHE A 12 -4.89 6.92 14.86
N CYS A 13 -5.17 7.70 13.82
CA CYS A 13 -6.50 8.09 13.42
C CYS A 13 -6.72 7.64 11.97
N ALA A 14 -7.96 7.26 11.63
CA ALA A 14 -8.31 6.87 10.27
C ALA A 14 -9.75 7.22 9.95
N THR A 15 -10.03 7.45 8.67
CA THR A 15 -11.37 7.42 8.10
C THR A 15 -11.57 6.13 7.30
N LYS A 16 -12.82 5.74 7.03
CA LYS A 16 -13.10 4.70 6.04
C LYS A 16 -12.54 5.10 4.67
N TRP A 17 -12.01 4.13 3.94
CA TRP A 17 -11.72 4.29 2.51
C TRP A 17 -13.02 4.27 1.73
N ALA A 18 -13.63 5.43 1.52
CA ALA A 18 -14.80 5.53 0.66
C ALA A 18 -14.48 4.97 -0.74
N GLY A 19 -15.40 4.22 -1.32
CA GLY A 19 -15.18 3.42 -2.53
C GLY A 19 -14.72 1.99 -2.25
N MET A 20 -14.21 1.71 -1.03
CA MET A 20 -13.61 0.42 -0.62
C MET A 20 -13.98 0.02 0.81
N SER A 21 -15.08 0.57 1.34
CA SER A 21 -15.58 0.26 2.67
C SER A 21 -16.90 -0.52 2.60
N GLU A 22 -17.38 -1.01 3.75
CA GLU A 22 -18.66 -1.72 3.84
C GLU A 22 -19.84 -0.92 3.26
N ASP A 23 -19.77 0.42 3.36
CA ASP A 23 -20.80 1.33 2.83
C ASP A 23 -20.84 1.33 1.29
N ASP A 24 -19.82 0.77 0.64
CA ASP A 24 -19.62 0.76 -0.80
C ASP A 24 -20.03 -0.55 -1.48
N VAL A 25 -20.33 -1.60 -0.72
CA VAL A 25 -20.63 -2.95 -1.25
C VAL A 25 -21.72 -2.90 -2.32
N GLY A 26 -22.81 -2.16 -2.06
CA GLY A 26 -23.90 -2.01 -3.05
C GLY A 26 -23.44 -1.34 -4.35
N ASN A 27 -22.59 -0.31 -4.26
CA ASN A 27 -22.05 0.37 -5.44
C ASN A 27 -21.06 -0.53 -6.20
N ALA A 28 -20.23 -1.30 -5.50
CA ALA A 28 -19.31 -2.25 -6.09
C ALA A 28 -20.07 -3.34 -6.86
N VAL A 29 -21.12 -3.93 -6.28
CA VAL A 29 -21.96 -4.95 -6.94
C VAL A 29 -22.55 -4.42 -8.24
N VAL A 30 -23.18 -3.23 -8.20
CA VAL A 30 -23.78 -2.62 -9.41
C VAL A 30 -22.71 -2.32 -10.46
N SER A 31 -21.53 -1.85 -10.04
CA SER A 31 -20.43 -1.52 -10.95
C SER A 31 -19.79 -2.77 -11.58
N LEU A 32 -19.75 -3.90 -10.87
CA LEU A 32 -19.21 -5.16 -11.39
C LEU A 32 -20.19 -5.88 -12.32
N GLN A 33 -21.49 -5.63 -12.18
CA GLN A 33 -22.53 -6.12 -13.10
C GLN A 33 -22.63 -5.26 -14.38
N ASP A 34 -22.32 -3.96 -14.29
CA ASP A 34 -22.21 -3.05 -15.43
C ASP A 34 -21.06 -2.06 -15.21
N LEU A 35 -19.93 -2.34 -15.85
CA LEU A 35 -18.68 -1.59 -15.72
C LEU A 35 -18.78 -0.15 -16.25
N SER A 36 -19.86 0.20 -16.96
CA SER A 36 -20.14 1.60 -17.31
C SER A 36 -20.36 2.47 -16.07
N ASN A 37 -20.76 1.87 -14.94
CA ASN A 37 -20.94 2.56 -13.66
C ASN A 37 -19.63 2.72 -12.89
N PHE A 38 -18.53 2.10 -13.34
CA PHE A 38 -17.27 2.12 -12.60
C PHE A 38 -16.70 3.50 -12.21
N PRO A 39 -16.94 4.60 -12.96
CA PRO A 39 -16.58 5.94 -12.49
C PRO A 39 -17.10 6.28 -11.08
N THR A 40 -18.21 5.70 -10.62
CA THR A 40 -18.72 5.94 -9.25
C THR A 40 -17.79 5.37 -8.19
N VAL A 41 -17.09 4.25 -8.46
CA VAL A 41 -16.10 3.68 -7.55
C VAL A 41 -14.91 4.64 -7.44
N ALA A 42 -14.38 5.09 -8.58
CA ALA A 42 -13.27 6.02 -8.63
C ALA A 42 -13.57 7.37 -7.96
N ASP A 43 -14.76 7.95 -8.19
CA ASP A 43 -15.18 9.20 -7.56
C ASP A 43 -15.26 9.06 -6.02
N ARG A 44 -15.70 7.89 -5.53
CA ARG A 44 -15.76 7.62 -4.09
C ARG A 44 -14.38 7.39 -3.47
N LEU A 45 -13.45 6.76 -4.20
CA LEU A 45 -12.04 6.69 -3.80
C LEU A 45 -11.44 8.09 -3.61
N GLN A 46 -11.70 9.00 -4.55
CA GLN A 46 -11.27 10.40 -4.43
C GLN A 46 -11.86 11.05 -3.17
N GLN A 47 -13.13 10.81 -2.87
CA GLN A 47 -13.73 11.27 -1.61
C GLN A 47 -13.03 10.66 -0.37
N GLY A 48 -12.62 9.39 -0.43
CA GLY A 48 -11.85 8.74 0.63
C GLY A 48 -10.50 9.43 0.89
N ILE A 49 -9.80 9.82 -0.17
CA ILE A 49 -8.56 10.60 -0.09
C ILE A 49 -8.82 11.97 0.55
N VAL A 50 -9.87 12.69 0.11
CA VAL A 50 -10.26 13.99 0.69
C VAL A 50 -10.60 13.87 2.17
N ASN A 51 -11.33 12.82 2.57
CA ASN A 51 -11.67 12.57 3.96
C ASN A 51 -10.42 12.39 4.83
N MET A 52 -9.42 11.65 4.33
CA MET A 52 -8.17 11.43 5.05
C MET A 52 -7.33 12.71 5.15
N ILE A 53 -7.31 13.56 4.10
CA ILE A 53 -6.68 14.89 4.17
C ILE A 53 -7.38 15.76 5.21
N ALA A 54 -8.72 15.78 5.21
CA ALA A 54 -9.49 16.55 6.18
C ALA A 54 -9.19 16.09 7.62
N LEU A 55 -9.12 14.77 7.85
CA LEU A 55 -8.72 14.21 9.14
C LEU A 55 -7.29 14.63 9.51
N GLY A 56 -6.33 14.53 8.58
CA GLY A 56 -4.95 14.96 8.82
C GLY A 56 -4.85 16.44 9.23
N ARG A 57 -5.61 17.31 8.57
CA ARG A 57 -5.72 18.73 8.93
C ARG A 57 -6.32 18.92 10.32
N LEU A 58 -7.37 18.17 10.66
CA LEU A 58 -7.99 18.19 12.00
C LEU A 58 -7.03 17.68 13.08
N MET A 59 -6.14 16.75 12.78
CA MET A 59 -5.13 16.28 13.73
C MET A 59 -4.01 17.30 13.96
N ASN A 60 -3.66 18.09 12.94
CA ASN A 60 -2.50 18.99 12.97
C ASN A 60 -2.85 20.44 13.39
N THR A 61 -4.14 20.77 13.53
CA THR A 61 -4.59 22.14 13.84
C THR A 61 -4.85 22.32 15.34
N THR A 62 -4.50 23.47 15.90
CA THR A 62 -4.61 23.77 17.35
C THR A 62 -6.02 23.68 17.91
N ASP A 63 -7.04 24.12 17.16
CA ASP A 63 -8.47 23.95 17.46
C ASP A 63 -9.07 22.72 16.74
N GLY A 64 -8.21 21.73 16.46
CA GLY A 64 -8.55 20.51 15.76
C GLY A 64 -9.22 19.45 16.64
N ILE A 65 -9.16 18.19 16.21
CA ILE A 65 -9.89 17.08 16.85
C ILE A 65 -9.49 16.86 18.32
N LEU A 66 -8.22 17.11 18.66
CA LEU A 66 -7.73 16.96 20.03
C LEU A 66 -8.18 18.09 20.98
N SER A 67 -8.85 19.13 20.46
CA SER A 67 -9.47 20.17 21.30
C SER A 67 -10.81 19.74 21.90
N ASP A 68 -11.40 18.65 21.40
CA ASP A 68 -12.65 18.12 21.94
C ASP A 68 -12.41 17.48 23.33
N PRO A 69 -13.22 17.82 24.36
CA PRO A 69 -13.08 17.27 25.71
C PRO A 69 -13.09 15.73 25.79
N ALA A 70 -13.64 15.04 24.77
CA ALA A 70 -13.62 13.58 24.68
C ALA A 70 -12.19 12.99 24.58
N PHE A 71 -11.21 13.77 24.12
CA PHE A 71 -9.81 13.35 24.03
C PHE A 71 -9.00 13.63 25.30
N GLY A 72 -9.60 14.30 26.30
CA GLY A 72 -9.00 14.53 27.62
C GLY A 72 -7.61 15.17 27.53
N ASP A 73 -6.62 14.52 28.14
CA ASP A 73 -5.23 15.01 28.24
C ASP A 73 -4.31 14.47 27.13
N ILE A 74 -4.86 13.91 26.05
CA ILE A 74 -4.05 13.43 24.92
C ILE A 74 -3.35 14.63 24.26
N ASN A 75 -2.02 14.64 24.33
CA ASN A 75 -1.19 15.62 23.65
C ASN A 75 -0.31 14.89 22.63
N VAL A 76 -0.54 15.17 21.34
CA VAL A 76 0.27 14.62 20.25
C VAL A 76 1.23 15.70 19.77
N ALA A 77 2.53 15.36 19.76
CA ALA A 77 3.58 16.20 19.21
C ALA A 77 4.27 15.48 18.06
N GLY A 78 4.88 16.23 17.14
CA GLY A 78 5.61 15.70 15.99
C GLY A 78 4.88 15.89 14.66
N ASP A 79 5.47 15.33 13.61
CA ASP A 79 4.96 15.46 12.24
C ASP A 79 3.81 14.49 11.96
N LEU A 80 2.88 14.91 11.11
CA LEU A 80 1.86 14.01 10.58
C LEU A 80 2.49 13.07 9.55
N VAL A 81 2.46 11.78 9.85
CA VAL A 81 2.94 10.71 8.96
C VAL A 81 1.82 9.75 8.61
N TYR A 82 2.04 8.92 7.59
CA TYR A 82 1.05 7.95 7.16
C TYR A 82 1.55 6.51 7.26
N TYR A 83 0.68 5.61 7.70
CA TYR A 83 0.87 4.18 7.54
C TYR A 83 -0.44 3.54 7.11
N GLY A 84 -0.38 2.69 6.10
CA GLY A 84 -1.50 1.88 5.64
C GLY A 84 -1.02 0.51 5.19
N ASN A 85 -1.81 -0.52 5.47
CA ASN A 85 -1.56 -1.89 5.04
C ASN A 85 -2.60 -2.30 3.99
N SER A 86 -2.22 -3.14 3.01
CA SER A 86 -3.13 -3.70 2.00
C SER A 86 -3.83 -2.59 1.20
N GLN A 87 -5.16 -2.54 1.21
CA GLN A 87 -5.96 -1.43 0.67
C GLN A 87 -5.44 -0.04 1.09
N GLY A 88 -5.00 0.11 2.34
CA GLY A 88 -4.38 1.34 2.83
C GLY A 88 -2.98 1.58 2.27
N GLY A 89 -2.22 0.53 1.97
CA GLY A 89 -0.96 0.64 1.23
C GLY A 89 -1.19 1.12 -0.20
N ILE A 90 -2.13 0.49 -0.91
CA ILE A 90 -2.48 0.79 -2.30
C ILE A 90 -2.99 2.22 -2.46
N MET A 91 -3.94 2.65 -1.62
CA MET A 91 -4.44 4.02 -1.64
C MET A 91 -3.45 5.03 -1.03
N GLY A 92 -2.53 4.54 -0.21
CA GLY A 92 -1.55 5.34 0.52
C GLY A 92 -0.61 6.11 -0.39
N SER A 93 -0.27 5.56 -1.55
CA SER A 93 0.52 6.29 -2.56
C SER A 93 -0.20 7.53 -3.07
N ALA A 94 -1.49 7.42 -3.40
CA ALA A 94 -2.28 8.57 -3.84
C ALA A 94 -2.42 9.62 -2.73
N LEU A 95 -2.77 9.19 -1.51
CA LEU A 95 -2.86 10.08 -0.35
C LEU A 95 -1.54 10.81 -0.09
N THR A 96 -0.42 10.09 -0.08
CA THR A 96 0.91 10.65 0.18
C THR A 96 1.26 11.70 -0.87
N ALA A 97 0.97 11.44 -2.14
CA ALA A 97 1.20 12.37 -3.23
C ALA A 97 0.42 13.69 -3.05
N VAL A 98 -0.88 13.61 -2.76
CA VAL A 98 -1.75 14.81 -2.73
C VAL A 98 -1.80 15.50 -1.37
N SER A 99 -1.38 14.84 -0.30
CA SER A 99 -1.50 15.39 1.05
C SER A 99 -0.56 16.58 1.24
N PRO A 100 -1.06 17.70 1.76
CA PRO A 100 -0.24 18.86 2.07
C PRO A 100 0.53 18.75 3.39
N ASP A 101 0.25 17.74 4.21
CA ASP A 101 0.83 17.58 5.55
C ASP A 101 1.74 16.36 5.68
N ILE A 102 1.53 15.33 4.85
CA ILE A 102 2.31 14.07 4.94
C ILE A 102 3.61 14.22 4.15
N SER A 103 4.75 14.09 4.81
CA SER A 103 6.08 14.01 4.15
C SER A 103 6.61 12.58 4.11
N ARG A 104 6.18 11.70 5.02
CA ARG A 104 6.61 10.30 5.06
C ARG A 104 5.46 9.34 5.21
N ALA A 105 5.57 8.23 4.49
CA ALA A 105 4.62 7.15 4.58
C ALA A 105 5.29 5.78 4.64
N VAL A 106 4.67 4.85 5.36
CA VAL A 106 4.93 3.42 5.25
C VAL A 106 3.74 2.79 4.54
N LEU A 107 4.00 2.07 3.46
CA LEU A 107 3.02 1.35 2.67
C LEU A 107 3.26 -0.14 2.88
N GLY A 108 2.42 -0.78 3.69
CA GLY A 108 2.48 -2.21 3.98
C GLY A 108 1.69 -3.01 2.95
N VAL A 109 2.30 -4.07 2.42
CA VAL A 109 1.83 -4.88 1.29
C VAL A 109 1.11 -4.05 0.23
N PRO A 110 1.79 -3.03 -0.33
CA PRO A 110 1.18 -2.09 -1.25
C PRO A 110 1.24 -2.61 -2.69
N ALA A 111 0.48 -1.95 -3.54
CA ALA A 111 0.55 -2.11 -4.97
C ALA A 111 0.07 -0.83 -5.64
N THR A 112 0.42 -0.72 -6.92
CA THR A 112 -0.34 0.11 -7.86
C THR A 112 -0.93 -0.75 -8.96
N ASN A 113 -1.82 -0.17 -9.78
CA ASN A 113 -2.35 -0.83 -10.97
C ASN A 113 -3.25 -2.04 -10.64
N TYR A 114 -4.48 -1.76 -10.17
CA TYR A 114 -5.52 -2.77 -9.97
C TYR A 114 -5.75 -3.66 -11.19
N GLY A 115 -5.58 -3.13 -12.41
CA GLY A 115 -5.67 -3.89 -13.65
C GLY A 115 -4.73 -5.10 -13.70
N LEU A 116 -3.54 -4.97 -13.11
CA LEU A 116 -2.59 -6.09 -12.94
C LEU A 116 -2.92 -6.95 -11.71
N LEU A 117 -3.27 -6.30 -10.61
CA LEU A 117 -3.40 -6.91 -9.29
C LEU A 117 -4.63 -7.81 -9.15
N LEU A 118 -5.81 -7.38 -9.61
CA LEU A 118 -7.08 -8.03 -9.28
C LEU A 118 -7.09 -9.52 -9.72
N LEU A 119 -6.59 -9.83 -10.91
CA LEU A 119 -6.54 -11.22 -11.39
C LEU A 119 -5.50 -12.10 -10.67
N ARG A 120 -4.68 -11.51 -9.81
CA ARG A 120 -3.63 -12.16 -9.01
C ARG A 120 -3.92 -12.14 -7.52
N SER A 121 -5.14 -11.79 -7.13
CA SER A 121 -5.54 -11.63 -5.74
C SER A 121 -6.64 -12.63 -5.41
N VAL A 122 -6.47 -13.39 -4.32
CA VAL A 122 -7.54 -14.25 -3.78
C VAL A 122 -8.76 -13.44 -3.36
N ASP A 123 -8.59 -12.18 -2.97
CA ASP A 123 -9.70 -11.31 -2.57
C ASP A 123 -10.63 -10.99 -3.74
N PHE A 124 -10.11 -11.06 -4.97
CA PHE A 124 -10.91 -10.78 -6.15
C PHE A 124 -11.83 -11.93 -6.55
N ASP A 125 -11.61 -13.17 -6.08
CA ASP A 125 -12.42 -14.33 -6.47
C ASP A 125 -13.92 -14.10 -6.24
N GLN A 126 -14.28 -13.52 -5.09
CA GLN A 126 -15.67 -13.21 -4.77
C GLN A 126 -16.22 -12.11 -5.68
N TYR A 127 -15.43 -11.09 -5.98
CA TYR A 127 -15.84 -9.99 -6.86
C TYR A 127 -15.94 -10.42 -8.33
N GLU A 128 -15.04 -11.29 -8.80
CA GLU A 128 -15.08 -11.87 -10.14
C GLU A 128 -16.39 -12.65 -10.32
N SER A 129 -16.83 -13.41 -9.31
CA SER A 129 -18.10 -14.16 -9.36
C SER A 129 -19.34 -13.26 -9.61
N ILE A 130 -19.29 -11.99 -9.21
CA ILE A 130 -20.37 -11.01 -9.48
C ILE A 130 -20.35 -10.57 -10.95
N MET A 131 -19.17 -10.53 -11.57
CA MET A 131 -18.99 -10.18 -12.97
C MET A 131 -19.42 -11.33 -13.90
N GLU A 132 -19.26 -12.59 -13.50
CA GLU A 132 -19.48 -13.77 -14.35
C GLU A 132 -20.83 -13.80 -15.09
N PRO A 133 -21.98 -13.45 -14.48
CA PRO A 133 -23.26 -13.45 -15.19
C PRO A 133 -23.34 -12.41 -16.31
N ALA A 134 -22.74 -11.24 -16.12
CA ALA A 134 -22.75 -10.14 -17.08
C ALA A 134 -21.61 -10.25 -18.11
N TYR A 135 -20.49 -10.86 -17.71
CA TYR A 135 -19.27 -11.03 -18.49
C TYR A 135 -18.78 -12.50 -18.41
N PRO A 136 -19.43 -13.45 -19.11
CA PRO A 136 -19.19 -14.88 -18.90
C PRO A 136 -17.79 -15.34 -19.33
N ALA A 137 -17.25 -14.75 -20.39
CA ALA A 137 -15.91 -15.09 -20.86
C ALA A 137 -14.84 -14.43 -19.97
N ARG A 138 -13.93 -15.23 -19.43
CA ARG A 138 -12.80 -14.73 -18.62
C ARG A 138 -11.90 -13.77 -19.41
N SER A 139 -11.80 -13.94 -20.73
CA SER A 139 -11.10 -12.99 -21.61
C SER A 139 -11.73 -11.60 -21.57
N ASP A 140 -13.06 -11.52 -21.56
CA ASP A 140 -13.77 -10.24 -21.55
C ASP A 140 -13.58 -9.55 -20.22
N ARG A 141 -13.66 -10.29 -19.10
CA ARG A 141 -13.33 -9.75 -17.77
C ARG A 141 -11.90 -9.25 -17.68
N THR A 142 -10.94 -10.04 -18.19
CA THR A 142 -9.51 -9.67 -18.19
C THR A 142 -9.26 -8.38 -18.98
N ILE A 143 -9.82 -8.29 -20.19
CA ILE A 143 -9.70 -7.09 -21.03
C ILE A 143 -10.38 -5.91 -20.35
N ALA A 144 -11.59 -6.09 -19.81
CA ALA A 144 -12.34 -5.03 -19.17
C ALA A 144 -11.63 -4.46 -17.94
N ILE A 145 -11.16 -5.32 -17.04
CA ILE A 145 -10.35 -4.95 -15.86
C ILE A 145 -9.10 -4.17 -16.27
N SER A 146 -8.42 -4.62 -17.34
CA SER A 146 -7.24 -3.93 -17.86
C SER A 146 -7.58 -2.54 -18.42
N LEU A 147 -8.69 -2.41 -19.17
CA LEU A 147 -9.14 -1.13 -19.74
C LEU A 147 -9.61 -0.14 -18.67
N MET A 148 -10.14 -0.64 -17.55
CA MET A 148 -10.59 0.17 -16.42
C MET A 148 -9.44 0.79 -15.63
N GLN A 149 -8.17 0.41 -15.88
CA GLN A 149 -7.04 0.99 -15.16
C GLN A 149 -7.01 2.53 -15.25
N MET A 150 -7.33 3.11 -16.40
CA MET A 150 -7.40 4.59 -16.53
C MET A 150 -8.48 5.23 -15.66
N LEU A 151 -9.52 4.48 -15.28
CA LEU A 151 -10.53 4.95 -14.33
C LEU A 151 -10.03 4.78 -12.89
N TRP A 152 -9.36 3.67 -12.58
CA TRP A 152 -8.70 3.45 -11.28
C TRP A 152 -7.67 4.53 -10.97
N ASP A 153 -6.87 4.95 -11.96
CA ASP A 153 -5.83 5.98 -11.82
C ASP A 153 -6.36 7.30 -11.24
N ARG A 154 -7.68 7.57 -11.37
CA ARG A 154 -8.31 8.76 -10.76
C ARG A 154 -8.37 8.72 -9.24
N GLY A 155 -8.28 7.55 -8.60
CA GLY A 155 -8.45 7.38 -7.15
C GLY A 155 -7.48 6.39 -6.49
N GLU A 156 -6.54 5.83 -7.24
CA GLU A 156 -5.53 4.86 -6.81
C GLU A 156 -4.11 5.37 -7.11
N GLY A 157 -3.10 4.84 -6.40
CA GLY A 157 -1.70 5.26 -6.49
C GLY A 157 -1.14 5.40 -7.91
N GLY A 158 -1.52 4.56 -8.87
CA GLY A 158 -1.03 4.58 -10.26
C GLY A 158 -1.08 5.95 -10.94
N GLY A 159 -2.17 6.72 -10.73
CA GLY A 159 -2.31 8.06 -11.32
C GLY A 159 -1.57 9.17 -10.56
N TYR A 160 -1.10 8.90 -9.34
CA TYR A 160 -0.56 9.91 -8.43
C TYR A 160 0.91 9.73 -8.08
N ILE A 161 1.44 8.53 -8.27
CA ILE A 161 2.73 8.11 -7.72
C ILE A 161 3.91 8.97 -8.16
N ASN A 162 3.87 9.49 -9.39
CA ASN A 162 4.89 10.38 -9.91
C ASN A 162 4.99 11.70 -9.14
N HIS A 163 3.90 12.10 -8.48
CA HIS A 163 3.83 13.30 -7.68
C HIS A 163 4.35 13.13 -6.24
N ILE A 164 4.78 11.92 -5.85
CA ILE A 164 5.53 11.74 -4.60
C ILE A 164 6.97 12.23 -4.78
N THR A 165 7.62 11.88 -5.90
CA THR A 165 9.06 12.11 -6.10
C THR A 165 9.39 13.02 -7.29
N ARG A 166 8.95 12.68 -8.51
CA ARG A 166 9.44 13.29 -9.76
C ARG A 166 8.80 14.62 -10.10
N ASP A 167 7.50 14.75 -9.86
CA ASP A 167 6.71 15.94 -10.21
C ASP A 167 5.79 16.36 -9.04
N PRO A 168 6.32 16.80 -7.89
CA PRO A 168 5.48 17.10 -6.72
C PRO A 168 4.42 18.16 -7.00
N LEU A 169 3.20 17.92 -6.51
CA LEU A 169 2.08 18.85 -6.69
C LEU A 169 2.31 20.15 -5.90
N PRO A 170 1.89 21.32 -6.43
CA PRO A 170 1.95 22.59 -5.70
C PRO A 170 1.20 22.52 -4.36
N GLY A 171 1.76 23.11 -3.32
CA GLY A 171 1.15 23.15 -1.98
C GLY A 171 1.26 21.85 -1.18
N THR A 172 2.03 20.88 -1.67
CA THR A 172 2.36 19.66 -0.91
C THR A 172 3.73 19.75 -0.22
N GLN A 173 3.96 18.91 0.80
CA GLN A 173 5.27 18.86 1.47
C GLN A 173 6.39 18.51 0.47
N PRO A 174 7.57 19.17 0.55
CA PRO A 174 8.71 18.79 -0.28
C PRO A 174 9.36 17.48 0.20
N ASN A 175 10.16 16.86 -0.66
CA ASN A 175 11.00 15.69 -0.33
C ASN A 175 10.22 14.52 0.29
N LYS A 176 9.02 14.23 -0.22
CA LYS A 176 8.22 13.09 0.24
C LYS A 176 8.96 11.79 -0.02
N ALA A 177 8.81 10.83 0.89
CA ALA A 177 9.41 9.51 0.77
C ALA A 177 8.49 8.43 1.33
N VAL A 178 8.55 7.24 0.71
CA VAL A 178 7.75 6.08 1.14
C VAL A 178 8.63 4.86 1.41
N LEU A 179 8.35 4.14 2.50
CA LEU A 179 8.90 2.81 2.76
C LEU A 179 7.83 1.78 2.43
N MET A 180 8.13 0.89 1.49
CA MET A 180 7.25 -0.19 1.06
C MET A 180 7.71 -1.49 1.72
N HIS A 181 6.83 -2.12 2.49
CA HIS A 181 7.03 -3.47 3.01
C HIS A 181 6.17 -4.42 2.21
N VAL A 182 6.78 -5.41 1.57
CA VAL A 182 6.08 -6.35 0.70
C VAL A 182 6.27 -7.75 1.25
N ALA A 183 5.19 -8.53 1.36
CA ALA A 183 5.26 -9.93 1.69
C ALA A 183 5.64 -10.73 0.43
N TRP A 184 6.65 -11.58 0.53
CA TRP A 184 7.02 -12.47 -0.56
C TRP A 184 5.97 -13.56 -0.75
N GLY A 185 5.44 -13.74 -1.97
CA GLY A 185 4.45 -14.79 -2.23
C GLY A 185 3.05 -14.48 -1.70
N ASP A 186 2.74 -13.20 -1.47
CA ASP A 186 1.45 -12.71 -0.97
C ASP A 186 0.27 -13.16 -1.84
N HIS A 187 -0.76 -13.74 -1.21
CA HIS A 187 -1.94 -14.26 -1.92
C HIS A 187 -2.90 -13.13 -2.35
N GLN A 188 -2.86 -12.00 -1.67
CA GLN A 188 -3.77 -10.87 -1.85
C GLN A 188 -3.13 -9.78 -2.70
N VAL A 189 -1.85 -9.47 -2.49
CA VAL A 189 -1.14 -8.36 -3.14
C VAL A 189 0.21 -8.78 -3.73
N SER A 190 0.21 -9.12 -5.02
CA SER A 190 1.41 -9.58 -5.73
C SER A 190 2.57 -8.57 -5.71
N GLU A 191 3.79 -9.05 -5.39
CA GLU A 191 5.01 -8.24 -5.40
C GLU A 191 5.34 -7.62 -6.77
N LEU A 192 4.79 -8.15 -7.88
CA LEU A 192 4.98 -7.54 -9.21
C LEU A 192 4.36 -6.15 -9.29
N ALA A 193 3.20 -5.95 -8.65
CA ALA A 193 2.52 -4.67 -8.60
C ALA A 193 3.30 -3.69 -7.69
N ALA A 194 3.84 -4.17 -6.58
CA ALA A 194 4.74 -3.40 -5.72
C ALA A 194 6.06 -3.03 -6.43
N PHE A 195 6.65 -3.92 -7.23
CA PHE A 195 7.83 -3.57 -8.02
C PHE A 195 7.53 -2.55 -9.12
N ASN A 196 6.33 -2.56 -9.70
CA ASN A 196 5.90 -1.50 -10.62
C ASN A 196 5.84 -0.15 -9.90
N GLU A 197 5.19 -0.14 -8.73
CA GLU A 197 5.10 1.02 -7.86
C GLU A 197 6.49 1.59 -7.50
N ALA A 198 7.39 0.74 -7.00
CA ALA A 198 8.76 1.11 -6.62
C ALA A 198 9.55 1.73 -7.79
N ARG A 199 9.45 1.14 -8.99
CA ARG A 199 10.14 1.68 -10.18
C ARG A 199 9.57 3.04 -10.59
N SER A 200 8.26 3.22 -10.49
CA SER A 200 7.58 4.48 -10.81
C SER A 200 7.94 5.60 -9.83
N LEU A 201 8.15 5.25 -8.55
CA LEU A 201 8.66 6.17 -7.52
C LEU A 201 10.11 6.57 -7.74
N GLY A 202 10.91 5.73 -8.41
CA GLY A 202 12.37 5.80 -8.31
C GLY A 202 12.87 5.37 -6.93
N ALA A 203 12.17 4.43 -6.29
CA ALA A 203 12.59 3.87 -5.01
C ALA A 203 13.85 3.00 -5.19
N LYS A 204 14.62 2.86 -4.11
CA LYS A 204 15.71 1.88 -4.01
C LYS A 204 15.21 0.60 -3.37
N ILE A 205 15.87 -0.52 -3.61
CA ILE A 205 15.50 -1.83 -3.04
C ILE A 205 16.55 -2.30 -2.04
N TYR A 206 16.09 -2.86 -0.92
CA TYR A 206 16.96 -3.60 -0.01
C TYR A 206 17.42 -4.93 -0.63
N ARG A 207 18.71 -5.23 -0.50
CA ARG A 207 19.32 -6.46 -1.00
C ARG A 207 20.15 -7.15 0.08
N PRO A 208 20.14 -8.49 0.15
CA PRO A 208 19.48 -9.44 -0.76
C PRO A 208 17.95 -9.39 -0.73
N VAL A 209 17.29 -9.59 -1.88
CA VAL A 209 15.81 -9.46 -2.00
C VAL A 209 15.10 -10.59 -1.25
N VAL A 210 15.58 -11.82 -1.42
CA VAL A 210 15.17 -13.03 -0.72
C VAL A 210 16.38 -13.95 -0.61
N ALA A 211 16.29 -15.02 0.18
CA ALA A 211 17.37 -16.00 0.30
C ALA A 211 17.68 -16.70 -1.03
N ASP A 212 18.91 -17.17 -1.19
CA ASP A 212 19.35 -17.90 -2.39
C ASP A 212 18.43 -19.10 -2.68
N GLY A 213 18.00 -19.22 -3.93
CA GLY A 213 17.10 -20.29 -4.39
C GLY A 213 15.61 -20.03 -4.16
N ARG A 214 15.23 -18.94 -3.46
CA ARG A 214 13.80 -18.57 -3.28
C ARG A 214 13.19 -17.94 -4.53
N SER A 215 13.94 -17.11 -5.24
CA SER A 215 13.48 -16.46 -6.48
C SER A 215 13.91 -17.23 -7.73
N ARG A 216 12.98 -17.32 -8.70
CA ARG A 216 13.23 -17.81 -10.07
C ARG A 216 13.53 -16.68 -11.05
N GLU A 217 13.53 -15.42 -10.61
CA GLU A 217 13.87 -14.29 -11.47
C GLU A 217 15.36 -14.28 -11.81
N VAL A 218 15.70 -13.85 -13.03
CA VAL A 218 17.11 -13.66 -13.45
C VAL A 218 17.78 -12.55 -12.63
N ALA A 219 17.03 -11.51 -12.29
CA ALA A 219 17.50 -10.37 -11.52
C ALA A 219 16.40 -9.90 -10.56
N PRO A 220 16.31 -10.49 -9.35
CA PRO A 220 15.33 -10.07 -8.35
C PRO A 220 15.40 -8.56 -8.09
N GLY A 221 14.24 -7.89 -8.23
CA GLY A 221 14.17 -6.43 -8.12
C GLY A 221 14.80 -5.70 -9.31
N TRP A 222 14.74 -6.27 -10.51
CA TRP A 222 15.27 -5.70 -11.74
C TRP A 222 14.88 -4.22 -11.90
N GLY A 223 15.82 -3.38 -12.31
CA GLY A 223 15.58 -1.95 -12.56
C GLY A 223 15.48 -1.07 -11.31
N LEU A 224 15.79 -1.60 -10.13
CA LEU A 224 15.86 -0.84 -8.88
C LEU A 224 17.30 -0.84 -8.32
N ASP A 225 17.82 0.34 -8.00
CA ASP A 225 19.13 0.49 -7.37
C ASP A 225 19.12 0.00 -5.92
N SER A 226 20.26 -0.47 -5.41
CA SER A 226 20.34 -0.91 -4.01
C SER A 226 20.28 0.28 -3.05
N VAL A 227 19.50 0.14 -1.97
CA VAL A 227 19.49 1.09 -0.85
C VAL A 227 20.72 0.90 0.04
N ALA A 228 21.16 1.96 0.70
CA ALA A 228 22.16 1.90 1.77
C ALA A 228 21.52 2.31 3.10
N ASP A 229 22.06 1.80 4.21
CA ASP A 229 21.65 2.25 5.54
C ASP A 229 21.79 3.78 5.68
N GLY A 230 20.78 4.43 6.25
CA GLY A 230 20.69 5.88 6.37
C GLY A 230 20.11 6.63 5.17
N ASP A 231 19.67 5.94 4.10
CA ASP A 231 19.03 6.59 2.95
C ASP A 231 17.73 7.30 3.35
N THR A 232 17.48 8.50 2.83
CA THR A 232 16.29 9.29 3.17
C THR A 232 15.15 9.17 2.16
N GLY A 233 15.42 8.58 0.99
CA GLY A 233 14.49 8.45 -0.13
C GLY A 233 13.48 7.31 0.04
N SER A 234 12.73 7.03 -1.04
CA SER A 234 11.78 5.91 -1.04
C SER A 234 12.49 4.57 -1.16
N VAL A 235 12.01 3.56 -0.42
CA VAL A 235 12.66 2.25 -0.33
C VAL A 235 11.62 1.14 -0.38
N ILE A 236 11.92 0.04 -1.05
CA ILE A 236 11.16 -1.21 -1.02
C ILE A 236 11.97 -2.32 -0.34
N VAL A 237 11.30 -3.05 0.56
CA VAL A 237 11.83 -4.18 1.31
C VAL A 237 10.89 -5.36 1.13
N ILE A 238 11.42 -6.49 0.66
CA ILE A 238 10.71 -7.76 0.58
C ILE A 238 10.93 -8.52 1.90
N TRP A 239 9.85 -9.00 2.50
CA TRP A 239 9.85 -9.78 3.73
C TRP A 239 9.40 -11.20 3.44
N ASP A 240 10.23 -12.18 3.78
CA ASP A 240 10.00 -13.59 3.49
C ASP A 240 9.65 -14.39 4.76
N SER A 241 8.46 -14.97 4.80
CA SER A 241 7.99 -15.85 5.88
C SER A 241 7.86 -17.32 5.47
N GLY A 242 8.42 -17.68 4.31
CA GLY A 242 8.47 -19.05 3.81
C GLY A 242 7.38 -19.42 2.80
N ALA A 243 6.53 -18.49 2.37
CA ALA A 243 5.51 -18.74 1.34
C ALA A 243 6.13 -19.13 -0.02
N ASP A 244 5.38 -19.77 -0.91
CA ASP A 244 5.89 -20.07 -2.25
C ASP A 244 5.99 -18.80 -3.10
N MET A 245 6.94 -18.78 -4.05
CA MET A 245 7.03 -17.68 -5.02
C MET A 245 5.74 -17.61 -5.85
N ILE A 246 5.29 -16.39 -6.15
CA ILE A 246 4.12 -16.17 -7.00
C ILE A 246 4.18 -16.94 -8.33
N PRO A 247 3.02 -17.38 -8.86
CA PRO A 247 2.94 -17.96 -10.20
C PRO A 247 3.34 -16.98 -11.31
N ILE A 248 3.79 -17.52 -12.44
CA ILE A 248 4.00 -16.71 -13.66
C ILE A 248 2.64 -16.34 -14.26
N GLU A 249 1.69 -17.26 -14.14
CA GLU A 249 0.31 -17.12 -14.57
C GLU A 249 -0.39 -15.93 -13.86
N GLY A 250 -1.41 -15.38 -14.52
CA GLY A 250 -2.28 -14.37 -13.93
C GLY A 250 -3.30 -15.00 -12.99
N THR A 251 -2.81 -15.61 -11.93
CA THR A 251 -3.60 -16.23 -10.85
C THR A 251 -2.93 -15.94 -9.51
N PRO A 252 -3.70 -15.85 -8.41
CA PRO A 252 -3.09 -15.74 -7.10
C PRO A 252 -2.23 -16.97 -6.78
N PRO A 253 -1.22 -16.83 -5.91
CA PRO A 253 -0.59 -17.96 -5.26
C PRO A 253 -1.61 -18.78 -4.44
N GLY A 254 -1.26 -20.03 -4.17
CA GLY A 254 -1.96 -20.88 -3.23
C GLY A 254 -0.98 -21.42 -2.19
N GLY A 255 -1.49 -22.12 -1.20
CA GLY A 255 -0.68 -22.64 -0.10
C GLY A 255 -1.49 -22.68 1.18
N GLU A 256 -0.89 -23.21 2.25
CA GLU A 256 -1.56 -23.26 3.55
C GLU A 256 -1.55 -21.91 4.28
N HIS A 257 -0.52 -21.09 4.03
CA HIS A 257 -0.31 -19.81 4.72
C HIS A 257 -0.24 -18.66 3.72
N ASP A 258 -1.05 -17.64 3.94
CA ASP A 258 -1.00 -16.37 3.21
C ASP A 258 -0.11 -15.38 3.99
N PRO A 259 1.02 -14.94 3.42
CA PRO A 259 1.99 -14.12 4.16
C PRO A 259 1.59 -12.64 4.28
N HIS A 260 0.40 -12.26 3.79
CA HIS A 260 -0.06 -10.87 3.69
C HIS A 260 0.14 -10.02 4.96
N GLU A 261 -0.04 -10.62 6.14
CA GLU A 261 0.04 -9.91 7.41
C GLU A 261 1.39 -10.04 8.14
N ASP A 262 2.25 -10.94 7.66
CA ASP A 262 3.49 -11.28 8.33
C ASP A 262 4.42 -10.06 8.52
N PRO A 263 4.63 -9.18 7.51
CA PRO A 263 5.52 -8.04 7.68
C PRO A 263 5.03 -7.04 8.74
N ARG A 264 3.71 -6.81 8.86
CA ARG A 264 3.21 -5.84 9.86
C ARG A 264 3.19 -6.41 11.28
N ASP A 265 3.12 -7.73 11.40
CA ASP A 265 3.06 -8.44 12.67
C ASP A 265 4.45 -8.85 13.18
N ASP A 266 5.49 -8.76 12.34
CA ASP A 266 6.88 -8.87 12.76
C ASP A 266 7.38 -7.60 13.48
N GLN A 267 8.00 -7.79 14.65
CA GLN A 267 8.49 -6.68 15.48
C GLN A 267 9.70 -5.97 14.84
N VAL A 268 10.56 -6.69 14.14
CA VAL A 268 11.75 -6.14 13.48
C VAL A 268 11.30 -5.25 12.33
N ALA A 269 10.33 -5.70 11.54
CA ALA A 269 9.71 -4.88 10.49
C ALA A 269 9.08 -3.61 11.06
N ARG A 270 8.27 -3.70 12.12
CA ARG A 270 7.70 -2.52 12.78
C ARG A 270 8.75 -1.53 13.29
N SER A 271 9.89 -2.01 13.78
CA SER A 271 10.99 -1.13 14.20
C SER A 271 11.56 -0.33 13.02
N GLN A 272 11.66 -0.95 11.83
CA GLN A 272 12.05 -0.25 10.60
C GLN A 272 11.01 0.77 10.16
N MET A 273 9.71 0.44 10.27
CA MET A 273 8.62 1.38 9.99
C MET A 273 8.75 2.62 10.88
N ALA A 274 8.94 2.43 12.19
CA ALA A 274 9.09 3.54 13.14
C ALA A 274 10.34 4.39 12.84
N ALA A 275 11.49 3.77 12.58
CA ALA A 275 12.71 4.49 12.20
C ALA A 275 12.49 5.34 10.93
N PHE A 276 11.83 4.80 9.91
CA PHE A 276 11.55 5.53 8.70
C PHE A 276 10.59 6.70 8.91
N LEU A 277 9.50 6.49 9.65
CA LEU A 277 8.49 7.51 9.91
C LEU A 277 9.03 8.67 10.76
N PHE A 278 9.78 8.37 11.83
CA PHE A 278 10.12 9.35 12.86
C PHE A 278 11.58 9.80 12.86
N ASN A 279 12.52 9.00 12.35
CA ASN A 279 13.91 9.41 12.16
C ASN A 279 14.20 9.84 10.71
N GLY A 280 13.29 9.54 9.78
CA GLY A 280 13.37 9.96 8.40
C GLY A 280 14.45 9.27 7.57
N ILE A 281 14.89 8.08 8.00
CA ILE A 281 15.91 7.30 7.32
C ILE A 281 15.48 5.83 7.18
N PHE A 282 15.96 5.18 6.13
CA PHE A 282 15.99 3.74 6.03
C PHE A 282 17.01 3.18 7.02
N THR A 283 16.62 2.14 7.75
CA THR A 283 17.51 1.40 8.65
C THR A 283 17.56 -0.06 8.23
N ASP A 284 18.76 -0.59 8.01
CA ASP A 284 18.94 -2.03 7.81
C ASP A 284 18.72 -2.77 9.13
N VAL A 285 17.51 -3.33 9.28
CA VAL A 285 17.12 -4.16 10.43
C VAL A 285 17.37 -5.65 10.21
N CYS A 286 17.80 -6.03 9.01
CA CYS A 286 18.02 -7.41 8.59
C CYS A 286 19.52 -7.79 8.63
N GLY A 287 20.41 -6.81 8.84
CA GLY A 287 21.82 -7.01 9.12
C GLY A 287 22.63 -7.46 7.90
N GLY A 288 22.25 -6.99 6.71
CA GLY A 288 22.85 -7.39 5.43
C GLY A 288 22.38 -8.74 4.90
N GLU A 289 21.50 -9.44 5.63
CA GLU A 289 20.89 -10.71 5.23
C GLU A 289 19.50 -10.48 4.61
N PRO A 290 18.93 -11.46 3.87
CA PRO A 290 17.54 -11.38 3.42
C PRO A 290 16.58 -11.11 4.60
N CYS A 291 15.63 -10.20 4.42
CA CYS A 291 14.66 -9.90 5.46
C CYS A 291 13.65 -11.04 5.59
N THR A 292 13.47 -11.55 6.82
CA THR A 292 12.53 -12.61 7.14
C THR A 292 11.51 -12.15 8.17
N ALA A 293 10.27 -12.63 8.06
CA ALA A 293 9.21 -12.42 9.05
C ALA A 293 8.72 -13.76 9.60
N LYS A 294 8.16 -13.76 10.81
CA LYS A 294 7.41 -14.91 11.30
C LYS A 294 6.02 -14.92 10.66
N GLN A 295 5.50 -16.12 10.39
CA GLN A 295 4.10 -16.30 10.00
C GLN A 295 3.19 -15.77 11.11
N SER A 296 2.27 -14.89 10.75
CA SER A 296 1.20 -14.41 11.62
C SER A 296 0.28 -15.54 12.02
N GLY A 297 -0.28 -15.46 13.23
CA GLY A 297 -1.23 -16.43 13.79
C GLY A 297 -2.65 -15.92 13.88
#